data_AF-A0A7V9CI43-F1
#
_entry.id   AF-A0A7V9CI43-F1
#
_cell.length_a   1.000
_cell.length_b   1.000
_cell.length_c   1.000
_cell.angle_alpha   90.00
_cell.angle_beta   90.00
_cell.angle_gamma   90.00
#
_symmetry.space_group_name_H-M   'P 1'
#
loop_
_entity.id
_entity.type
_entity.pdbx_description
1 polymer ?
#
loop_
_entity_poly.entity_id
_entity_poly.type
_entity_poly.pdbx_seq_one_letter_code
_entity_poly.pdbx_strand_id
1 'polypeptide(L)'
;MTSTESLPSPDKSGGYVERTAAAVRADAGYVESTAVAVRAGAASGSVQGPSGAKAWQFFLVLALIGATAAVWREPRFTRPEHLVLLSLAIVAAGFAAMAMHRTLLPLVSPERILGDTRRSARHLEALEREKRLVLRSIKELEFDKAMGKVAEADFDEMAGRLRHRAVGLMQRIDVGEAGLRDRIARDLAALPRSSRTASSARMCAACDTFNDRDARFCKACGGAL
;
A
#
# COMPACT_ATOMS: atom_id res chain seq x y z
N MET A 1 6.40 19.04 70.35
CA MET A 1 7.79 18.94 69.89
C MET A 1 7.86 17.80 68.89
N THR A 2 7.42 18.04 67.66
CA THR A 2 8.26 18.45 66.50
C THR A 2 9.27 17.39 66.11
N SER A 3 8.94 16.62 65.06
CA SER A 3 9.86 16.27 63.97
C SER A 3 9.06 15.75 62.77
N THR A 4 9.06 16.57 61.74
CA THR A 4 8.60 16.34 60.37
C THR A 4 9.83 16.11 59.50
N GLU A 5 9.96 14.99 58.80
CA GLU A 5 10.96 14.77 57.73
C GLU A 5 10.67 13.42 57.07
N SER A 6 10.74 13.17 55.77
CA SER A 6 10.63 13.99 54.55
C SER A 6 10.30 12.97 53.43
N LEU A 7 9.28 13.25 52.61
CA LEU A 7 8.94 12.44 51.44
C LEU A 7 9.79 12.90 50.24
N PRO A 8 10.39 11.99 49.44
CA PRO A 8 11.10 12.39 48.23
C PRO A 8 10.12 12.83 47.14
N SER A 9 10.38 14.03 46.61
CA SER A 9 9.66 14.72 45.54
C SER A 9 9.74 13.99 44.17
N PRO A 10 8.66 13.95 43.37
CA PRO A 10 8.68 13.45 42.00
C PRO A 10 8.92 14.59 41.01
N ASP A 11 10.18 14.98 40.76
CA ASP A 11 10.53 15.86 39.64
C ASP A 11 11.30 15.09 38.56
N LYS A 12 10.55 14.37 37.72
CA LYS A 12 11.04 13.79 36.45
C LYS A 12 10.03 13.91 35.30
N SER A 13 8.97 14.70 35.46
CA SER A 13 7.90 14.85 34.46
C SER A 13 8.24 15.86 33.36
N GLY A 14 9.14 16.81 33.60
CA GLY A 14 9.52 17.84 32.60
C GLY A 14 10.26 17.26 31.38
N GLY A 15 11.19 16.33 31.59
CA GLY A 15 12.03 15.78 30.51
C GLY A 15 11.34 14.80 29.57
N TYR A 16 10.17 14.27 29.93
CA TYR A 16 9.38 13.39 29.06
C TYR A 16 8.48 14.19 28.10
N VAL A 17 7.95 15.33 28.56
CA VAL A 17 7.05 16.18 27.78
C VAL A 17 7.80 16.97 26.70
N GLU A 18 9.04 17.43 26.96
CA GLU A 18 9.86 18.07 25.92
C GLU A 18 10.34 17.10 24.84
N ARG A 19 10.61 15.84 25.23
CA ARG A 19 11.10 14.81 24.29
C ARG A 19 10.01 14.32 23.35
N THR A 20 8.76 14.24 23.83
CA THR A 20 7.60 13.94 22.98
C THR A 20 7.21 15.12 22.10
N ALA A 21 7.28 16.36 22.60
CA ALA A 21 7.01 17.55 21.78
C ALA A 21 8.03 17.71 20.63
N ALA A 22 9.30 17.36 20.84
CA ALA A 22 10.32 17.35 19.79
C ALA A 22 10.09 16.24 18.75
N ALA A 23 9.67 15.04 19.18
CA ALA A 23 9.33 13.93 18.28
C ALA A 23 8.08 14.24 17.44
N VAL A 24 7.04 14.83 18.03
CA VAL A 24 5.81 15.25 17.33
C VAL A 24 6.10 16.36 16.31
N ARG A 25 7.05 17.26 16.59
CA ARG A 25 7.50 18.29 15.63
C ARG A 25 8.30 17.70 14.45
N ALA A 26 9.07 16.64 14.68
CA ALA A 26 9.79 15.94 13.63
C ALA A 26 8.84 15.13 12.72
N ASP A 27 7.82 14.49 13.29
CA ASP A 27 6.78 13.77 12.53
C ASP A 27 5.92 14.72 11.69
N ALA A 28 5.56 15.90 12.22
CA ALA A 28 4.82 16.92 11.46
C ALA A 28 5.60 17.43 10.24
N GLY A 29 6.91 17.67 10.40
CA GLY A 29 7.78 18.07 9.28
C GLY A 29 7.95 17.00 8.20
N TYR A 30 7.90 15.72 8.57
CA TYR A 30 7.97 14.60 7.63
C TYR A 30 6.65 14.40 6.85
N VAL A 31 5.50 14.57 7.50
CA VAL A 31 4.17 14.43 6.87
C VAL A 31 3.91 15.56 5.85
N GLU A 32 4.36 16.78 6.11
CA GLU A 32 4.15 17.90 5.19
C GLU A 32 5.10 17.85 3.97
N SER A 33 6.34 17.36 4.17
CA SER A 33 7.29 17.11 3.08
C SER A 33 6.83 16.00 2.13
N THR A 34 6.21 14.93 2.66
CA THR A 34 5.67 13.84 1.84
C THR A 34 4.39 14.24 1.09
N ALA A 35 3.52 15.07 1.68
CA ALA A 35 2.31 15.56 1.00
C ALA A 35 2.60 16.45 -0.22
N VAL A 36 3.65 17.27 -0.17
CA VAL A 36 4.10 18.10 -1.32
C VAL A 36 4.73 17.23 -2.42
N ALA A 37 5.51 16.20 -2.04
CA ALA A 37 6.09 15.27 -3.00
C ALA A 37 5.04 14.42 -3.74
N VAL A 38 3.93 14.06 -3.09
CA VAL A 38 2.84 13.30 -3.71
C VAL A 38 2.04 14.15 -4.71
N ARG A 39 1.86 15.46 -4.46
CA ARG A 39 1.15 16.35 -5.41
C ARG A 39 1.97 16.71 -6.64
N ALA A 40 3.29 16.83 -6.52
CA ALA A 40 4.16 17.11 -7.67
C ALA A 40 4.29 15.92 -8.65
N GLY A 41 4.05 14.69 -8.20
CA GLY A 41 4.07 13.48 -9.04
C GLY A 41 2.82 13.28 -9.91
N ALA A 42 1.75 14.06 -9.71
CA ALA A 42 0.48 13.88 -10.42
C ALA A 42 0.42 14.58 -11.80
N ALA A 43 1.40 15.42 -12.14
CA ALA A 43 1.36 16.31 -13.31
C ALA A 43 2.33 15.96 -14.45
N SER A 44 2.92 14.75 -14.46
CA SER A 44 3.69 14.26 -15.62
C SER A 44 2.90 13.17 -16.35
N GLY A 45 2.19 13.57 -17.40
CA GLY A 45 1.64 12.66 -18.39
C GLY A 45 2.78 11.93 -19.11
N SER A 46 3.13 10.74 -18.63
CA SER A 46 4.03 9.84 -19.34
C SER A 46 3.25 9.06 -20.37
N VAL A 47 3.59 9.30 -21.64
CA VAL A 47 3.31 8.44 -22.80
C VAL A 47 3.48 6.98 -22.37
N GLN A 48 2.37 6.25 -22.38
CA GLN A 48 2.34 4.80 -22.16
C GLN A 48 2.94 4.14 -23.41
N GLY A 49 4.27 4.01 -23.45
CA GLY A 49 4.93 3.06 -24.34
C GLY A 49 4.36 1.65 -24.09
N PRO A 50 4.34 0.77 -25.11
CA PRO A 50 3.56 -0.47 -25.09
C PRO A 50 3.88 -1.27 -23.83
N SER A 51 2.92 -1.23 -22.92
CA SER A 51 2.94 -1.95 -21.66
C SER A 51 3.16 -3.42 -21.99
N GLY A 52 4.20 -4.00 -21.39
CA GLY A 52 4.68 -5.35 -21.66
C GLY A 52 3.52 -6.30 -21.95
N ALA A 53 3.54 -6.87 -23.15
CA ALA A 53 2.50 -7.75 -23.64
C ALA A 53 2.09 -8.72 -22.52
N LYS A 54 0.86 -8.54 -22.02
CA LYS A 54 0.35 -9.35 -20.91
C LYS A 54 0.45 -10.80 -21.39
N ALA A 55 1.05 -11.70 -20.61
CA ALA A 55 1.26 -13.10 -21.01
C ALA A 55 0.00 -13.74 -21.65
N TRP A 56 -1.19 -13.32 -21.23
CA TRP A 56 -2.47 -13.71 -21.80
C TRP A 56 -2.69 -13.31 -23.28
N GLN A 57 -2.18 -12.17 -23.72
CA GLN A 57 -2.24 -11.71 -25.11
C GLN A 57 -1.46 -12.66 -26.03
N PHE A 58 -0.33 -13.23 -25.57
CA PHE A 58 0.40 -14.23 -26.36
C PHE A 58 -0.42 -15.49 -26.59
N PHE A 59 -1.13 -15.99 -25.58
CA PHE A 59 -1.98 -17.18 -25.75
C PHE A 59 -3.16 -16.92 -26.70
N LEU A 60 -3.79 -15.74 -26.61
CA LEU A 60 -4.85 -15.36 -27.54
C LEU A 60 -4.34 -15.20 -28.98
N VAL A 61 -3.18 -14.54 -29.16
CA VAL A 61 -2.57 -14.34 -30.47
C VAL A 61 -2.12 -15.67 -31.07
N LEU A 62 -1.56 -16.58 -30.26
CA LEU A 62 -1.12 -17.89 -30.73
C LEU A 62 -2.31 -18.81 -31.09
N ALA A 63 -3.41 -18.74 -30.33
CA ALA A 63 -4.66 -19.42 -30.70
C ALA A 63 -5.27 -18.85 -32.00
N LEU A 64 -5.24 -17.52 -32.17
CA LEU A 64 -5.73 -16.86 -33.38
C LEU A 64 -4.88 -17.20 -34.59
N ILE A 65 -3.54 -17.17 -34.46
CA ILE A 65 -2.61 -17.57 -35.52
C ILE A 65 -2.79 -19.05 -35.86
N GLY A 66 -2.96 -19.93 -34.86
CA GLY A 66 -3.23 -21.36 -35.07
C GLY A 66 -4.53 -21.60 -35.84
N ALA A 67 -5.61 -20.90 -35.48
CA ALA A 67 -6.89 -20.96 -36.19
C ALA A 67 -6.77 -20.45 -37.65
N THR A 68 -6.04 -19.35 -37.85
CA THR A 68 -5.84 -18.77 -39.19
C THR A 68 -4.98 -19.67 -40.08
N ALA A 69 -3.93 -20.28 -39.51
CA ALA A 69 -3.04 -21.20 -40.21
C ALA A 69 -3.74 -22.51 -40.59
N ALA A 70 -4.62 -23.03 -39.74
CA ALA A 70 -5.43 -24.21 -40.05
C ALA A 70 -6.33 -23.98 -41.29
N VAL A 71 -7.01 -22.83 -41.35
CA VAL A 71 -7.85 -22.46 -42.50
C VAL A 71 -7.05 -22.35 -43.81
N TRP A 72 -5.82 -21.85 -43.74
CA TRP A 72 -4.95 -21.73 -44.92
C TRP A 72 -4.35 -23.06 -45.39
N ARG A 73 -4.22 -24.06 -44.50
CA ARG A 73 -3.45 -25.27 -44.76
C ARG A 73 -4.28 -26.46 -45.28
N GLU A 74 -5.61 -26.37 -45.26
CA GLU A 74 -6.50 -27.33 -45.93
C GLU A 74 -7.17 -26.77 -47.20
N PRO A 75 -6.49 -26.73 -48.37
CA PRO A 75 -7.13 -26.34 -49.63
C PRO A 75 -7.99 -27.46 -50.27
N ARG A 76 -8.10 -28.66 -49.69
CA ARG A 76 -8.54 -29.85 -50.44
C ARG A 76 -9.40 -30.83 -49.64
N PHE A 77 -10.70 -30.52 -49.57
CA PHE A 77 -11.83 -31.37 -49.13
C PHE A 77 -12.07 -31.46 -47.62
N THR A 78 -13.18 -30.90 -47.13
CA THR A 78 -13.97 -31.46 -46.00
C THR A 78 -15.33 -30.76 -45.82
N ARG A 79 -16.34 -31.57 -45.43
CA ARG A 79 -17.69 -31.16 -45.04
C ARG A 79 -17.67 -30.12 -43.90
N PRO A 80 -18.68 -29.22 -43.78
CA PRO A 80 -18.67 -28.10 -42.84
C PRO A 80 -18.50 -28.52 -41.36
N GLU A 81 -18.83 -29.76 -41.03
CA GLU A 81 -18.70 -30.35 -39.69
C GLU A 81 -17.26 -30.35 -39.15
N HIS A 82 -16.27 -30.62 -40.00
CA HIS A 82 -14.87 -30.70 -39.57
C HIS A 82 -14.30 -29.32 -39.18
N LEU A 83 -14.74 -28.26 -39.84
CA LEU A 83 -14.32 -26.88 -39.52
C LEU A 83 -14.85 -26.44 -38.15
N VAL A 84 -16.07 -26.86 -37.80
CA VAL A 84 -16.66 -26.56 -36.49
C VAL A 84 -15.92 -27.31 -35.38
N LEU A 85 -15.62 -28.60 -35.57
CA LEU A 85 -14.87 -29.39 -34.58
C LEU A 85 -13.45 -28.88 -34.38
N LEU A 86 -12.77 -28.48 -35.46
CA LEU A 86 -11.40 -27.95 -35.40
C LEU A 86 -11.34 -26.61 -34.65
N SER A 87 -12.25 -25.68 -34.95
CA SER A 87 -12.28 -24.39 -34.26
C SER A 87 -12.61 -24.54 -32.76
N LEU A 88 -13.56 -25.43 -32.41
CA LEU A 88 -13.88 -25.74 -31.01
C LEU A 88 -12.68 -26.33 -30.27
N ALA A 89 -11.93 -27.24 -30.90
CA ALA A 89 -10.73 -27.84 -30.31
C ALA A 89 -9.63 -26.81 -30.03
N ILE A 90 -9.42 -25.86 -30.94
CA ILE A 90 -8.43 -24.79 -30.77
C ILE A 90 -8.83 -23.85 -29.62
N VAL A 91 -10.12 -23.49 -29.52
CA VAL A 91 -10.64 -22.68 -28.41
C VAL A 91 -10.50 -23.42 -27.08
N ALA A 92 -10.85 -24.71 -27.03
CA ALA A 92 -10.72 -25.54 -25.84
C ALA A 92 -9.25 -25.68 -25.38
N ALA A 93 -8.32 -25.88 -26.32
CA ALA A 93 -6.89 -25.93 -26.04
C ALA A 93 -6.36 -24.59 -25.50
N GLY A 94 -6.79 -23.46 -26.08
CA GLY A 94 -6.45 -22.13 -25.59
C GLY A 94 -6.98 -21.86 -24.18
N PHE A 95 -8.21 -22.30 -23.89
CA PHE A 95 -8.80 -22.19 -22.55
C PHE A 95 -8.06 -23.06 -21.53
N ALA A 96 -7.70 -24.30 -21.89
CA ALA A 96 -6.93 -25.19 -21.04
C ALA A 96 -5.53 -24.62 -20.73
N ALA A 97 -4.84 -24.09 -21.74
CA ALA A 97 -3.54 -23.42 -21.56
C ALA A 97 -3.64 -22.18 -20.67
N MET A 98 -4.71 -21.38 -20.81
CA MET A 98 -4.99 -20.24 -19.95
C MET A 98 -5.22 -20.67 -18.49
N ALA A 99 -6.03 -21.71 -18.27
CA ALA A 99 -6.31 -22.24 -16.95
C ALA A 99 -5.02 -22.77 -16.29
N MET A 100 -4.22 -23.55 -17.02
CA MET A 100 -2.93 -24.06 -16.55
C MET A 100 -1.93 -22.94 -16.22
N HIS A 101 -1.84 -21.91 -17.07
CA HIS A 101 -0.96 -20.79 -16.79
C HIS A 101 -1.41 -20.03 -15.53
N ARG A 102 -2.73 -19.90 -15.32
CA ARG A 102 -3.30 -19.25 -14.13
C ARG A 102 -3.03 -20.00 -12.83
N THR A 103 -2.95 -21.33 -12.87
CA THR A 103 -2.63 -22.17 -11.71
C THR A 103 -1.12 -22.26 -11.43
N LEU A 104 -0.28 -22.15 -12.47
CA LEU A 104 1.18 -22.13 -12.33
C LEU A 104 1.73 -20.76 -11.86
N LEU A 105 1.04 -19.67 -12.20
CA LEU A 105 1.39 -18.30 -11.81
C LEU A 105 1.63 -18.07 -10.29
N PRO A 106 0.81 -18.58 -9.36
CA PRO A 106 1.05 -18.40 -7.92
C PRO A 106 2.28 -19.15 -7.39
N LEU A 107 2.76 -20.18 -8.09
CA LEU A 107 3.93 -20.96 -7.68
C LEU A 107 5.25 -20.34 -8.17
N VAL A 108 5.22 -19.68 -9.32
CA VAL A 108 6.42 -19.14 -9.98
C VAL A 108 6.60 -17.63 -9.76
N SER A 109 5.53 -16.90 -9.44
CA SER A 109 5.59 -15.46 -9.20
C SER A 109 4.88 -15.06 -7.91
N PRO A 110 5.52 -15.24 -6.73
CA PRO A 110 5.03 -14.68 -5.48
C PRO A 110 4.89 -13.13 -5.53
N GLU A 111 5.50 -12.45 -6.51
CA GLU A 111 5.60 -10.99 -6.58
C GLU A 111 4.44 -10.23 -7.26
N ARG A 112 3.35 -10.87 -7.73
CA ARG A 112 2.21 -10.12 -8.32
C ARG A 112 1.25 -9.59 -7.24
N ILE A 113 1.78 -8.69 -6.42
CA ILE A 113 1.20 -8.14 -5.18
C ILE A 113 0.58 -6.74 -5.35
N LEU A 114 0.54 -6.15 -6.54
CA LEU A 114 -0.18 -4.85 -6.70
C LEU A 114 -1.70 -4.93 -6.45
N GLY A 115 -2.30 -6.12 -6.54
CA GLY A 115 -3.70 -6.37 -6.14
C GLY A 115 -3.88 -6.69 -4.64
N ASP A 116 -2.79 -7.01 -3.94
CA ASP A 116 -2.82 -7.42 -2.54
C ASP A 116 -2.91 -6.20 -1.62
N THR A 117 -2.28 -5.07 -1.96
CA THR A 117 -2.35 -3.84 -1.15
C THR A 117 -3.76 -3.29 -1.01
N ARG A 118 -4.57 -3.30 -2.07
CA ARG A 118 -5.99 -2.89 -1.99
C ARG A 118 -6.85 -3.88 -1.23
N ARG A 119 -6.45 -5.15 -1.17
CA ARG A 119 -7.16 -6.18 -0.42
C ARG A 119 -6.79 -6.09 1.07
N SER A 120 -5.50 -5.98 1.38
CA SER A 120 -4.99 -5.80 2.75
C SER A 120 -5.48 -4.49 3.37
N ALA A 121 -5.47 -3.38 2.63
CA ALA A 121 -6.02 -2.10 3.12
C ALA A 121 -7.51 -2.23 3.50
N ARG A 122 -8.32 -2.87 2.65
CA ARG A 122 -9.74 -3.11 2.97
C ARG A 122 -9.94 -4.03 4.19
N HIS A 123 -9.09 -5.03 4.36
CA HIS A 123 -9.13 -5.90 5.54
C HIS A 123 -8.70 -5.15 6.82
N LEU A 124 -7.69 -4.29 6.76
CA LEU A 124 -7.26 -3.44 7.87
C LEU A 124 -8.38 -2.46 8.28
N GLU A 125 -9.00 -1.78 7.32
CA GLU A 125 -10.13 -0.88 7.59
C GLU A 125 -11.30 -1.60 8.28
N ALA A 126 -11.58 -2.85 7.90
CA ALA A 126 -12.62 -3.65 8.54
C ALA A 126 -12.28 -3.95 10.01
N LEU A 127 -11.03 -4.35 10.29
CA LEU A 127 -10.54 -4.58 11.65
C LEU A 127 -10.57 -3.31 12.51
N GLU A 128 -10.21 -2.16 11.94
CA GLU A 128 -10.29 -0.86 12.62
C GLU A 128 -11.73 -0.47 12.98
N ARG A 129 -12.70 -0.75 12.09
CA ARG A 129 -14.12 -0.52 12.36
C ARG A 129 -14.58 -1.39 13.53
N GLU A 130 -14.24 -2.67 13.53
CA GLU A 130 -14.56 -3.57 14.65
C GLU A 130 -13.91 -3.12 15.95
N LYS A 131 -12.64 -2.70 15.92
CA LYS A 131 -11.94 -2.13 17.09
C LYS A 131 -12.69 -0.92 17.64
N ARG A 132 -13.11 0.01 16.79
CA ARG A 132 -13.87 1.20 17.21
C ARG A 132 -15.19 0.83 17.88
N LEU A 133 -15.91 -0.16 17.36
CA LEU A 133 -17.16 -0.64 17.96
C LEU A 133 -16.93 -1.27 19.34
N VAL A 134 -15.90 -2.10 19.50
CA VAL A 134 -15.58 -2.73 20.79
C VAL A 134 -15.14 -1.70 21.83
N LEU A 135 -14.32 -0.71 21.43
CA LEU A 135 -13.91 0.35 22.35
C LEU A 135 -15.10 1.23 22.77
N ARG A 136 -16.04 1.48 21.84
CA ARG A 136 -17.29 2.17 22.16
C ARG A 136 -18.13 1.38 23.15
N SER A 137 -18.29 0.06 22.96
CA SER A 137 -19.07 -0.76 23.89
C SER A 137 -18.44 -0.82 25.29
N ILE A 138 -17.11 -0.79 25.39
CA ILE A 138 -16.44 -0.68 26.70
C ILE A 138 -16.79 0.66 27.38
N LYS A 139 -16.78 1.77 26.62
CA LYS A 139 -17.13 3.09 27.17
C LYS A 139 -18.59 3.21 27.59
N GLU A 140 -19.49 2.60 26.85
CA GLU A 140 -20.90 2.53 27.22
C GLU A 140 -21.09 1.70 28.50
N LEU A 141 -20.36 0.60 28.64
CA LEU A 141 -20.38 -0.23 29.85
C LEU A 141 -19.79 0.50 31.07
N GLU A 142 -18.72 1.29 30.89
CA GLU A 142 -18.17 2.15 31.94
C GLU A 142 -19.17 3.22 32.38
N PHE A 143 -19.94 3.77 31.44
CA PHE A 143 -21.02 4.70 31.74
C PHE A 143 -22.16 4.02 32.50
N ASP A 144 -22.59 2.82 32.09
CA ASP A 144 -23.65 2.08 32.78
C ASP A 144 -23.27 1.71 34.22
N LYS A 145 -22.00 1.39 34.48
CA LYS A 145 -21.47 1.23 35.84
C LYS A 145 -21.56 2.53 36.64
N ALA A 146 -21.10 3.65 36.06
CA ALA A 146 -21.14 4.96 36.73
C ALA A 146 -22.58 5.41 37.05
N MET A 147 -23.55 5.00 36.23
CA MET A 147 -24.98 5.24 36.43
C MET A 147 -25.63 4.24 37.40
N GLY A 148 -24.89 3.29 37.94
CA GLY A 148 -25.40 2.26 38.85
C GLY A 148 -26.34 1.24 38.21
N LYS A 149 -26.36 1.14 36.87
CA LYS A 149 -27.21 0.16 36.15
C LYS A 149 -26.63 -1.25 36.17
N VAL A 150 -25.32 -1.37 36.43
CA VAL A 150 -24.57 -2.63 36.37
C VAL A 150 -23.77 -2.77 37.66
N ALA A 151 -23.80 -3.97 38.25
CA ALA A 151 -23.02 -4.29 39.44
C ALA A 151 -21.52 -4.39 39.11
N GLU A 152 -20.65 -4.15 40.09
CA GLU A 152 -19.20 -4.15 39.88
C GLU A 152 -18.65 -5.50 39.43
N ALA A 153 -19.17 -6.60 39.99
CA ALA A 153 -18.81 -7.96 39.57
C ALA A 153 -19.16 -8.24 38.10
N ASP A 154 -20.36 -7.85 37.66
CA ASP A 154 -20.81 -8.04 36.27
C ASP A 154 -20.02 -7.17 35.30
N PHE A 155 -19.66 -5.95 35.72
CA PHE A 155 -18.80 -5.06 34.95
C PHE A 155 -17.43 -5.69 34.70
N ASP A 156 -16.77 -6.22 35.73
CA ASP A 156 -15.41 -6.76 35.59
C ASP A 156 -15.37 -7.98 34.66
N GLU A 157 -16.38 -8.85 34.75
CA GLU A 157 -16.50 -9.99 33.84
C GLU A 157 -16.70 -9.54 32.38
N MET A 158 -17.71 -8.70 32.13
CA MET A 158 -18.04 -8.26 30.77
C MET A 158 -16.94 -7.40 30.15
N ALA A 159 -16.38 -6.47 30.93
CA ALA A 159 -15.29 -5.62 30.50
C ALA A 159 -14.01 -6.44 30.25
N GLY A 160 -13.75 -7.48 31.05
CA GLY A 160 -12.66 -8.43 30.82
C GLY A 160 -12.75 -9.10 29.44
N ARG A 161 -13.92 -9.65 29.10
CA ARG A 161 -14.16 -10.29 27.79
C ARG A 161 -13.99 -9.29 26.63
N LEU A 162 -14.51 -8.07 26.75
CA LEU A 162 -14.38 -7.03 25.73
C LEU A 162 -12.93 -6.55 25.57
N ARG A 163 -12.19 -6.37 26.67
CA ARG A 163 -10.77 -5.99 26.64
C ARG A 163 -9.92 -7.07 25.96
N HIS A 164 -10.15 -8.34 26.26
CA HIS A 164 -9.48 -9.44 25.57
C HIS A 164 -9.73 -9.40 24.06
N ARG A 165 -10.99 -9.17 23.64
CA ARG A 165 -11.34 -9.01 22.22
C ARG A 165 -10.66 -7.79 21.58
N ALA A 166 -10.60 -6.67 22.29
CA ALA A 166 -9.96 -5.44 21.81
C ALA A 166 -8.45 -5.63 21.59
N VAL A 167 -7.76 -6.28 22.53
CA VAL A 167 -6.33 -6.61 22.40
C VAL A 167 -6.09 -7.51 21.19
N GLY A 168 -6.92 -8.54 21.00
CA GLY A 168 -6.81 -9.42 19.84
C GLY A 168 -7.03 -8.68 18.50
N LEU A 169 -7.90 -7.67 18.46
CA LEU A 169 -8.09 -6.83 17.27
C LEU A 169 -6.89 -5.92 17.03
N MET A 170 -6.33 -5.31 18.07
CA MET A 170 -5.13 -4.46 17.97
C MET A 170 -3.94 -5.25 17.44
N GLN A 171 -3.66 -6.44 17.98
CA GLN A 171 -2.58 -7.30 17.51
C GLN A 171 -2.72 -7.68 16.04
N ARG A 172 -3.93 -7.98 15.57
CA ARG A 172 -4.18 -8.28 14.15
C ARG A 172 -3.92 -7.09 13.24
N ILE A 173 -4.26 -5.88 13.69
CA ILE A 173 -3.97 -4.64 12.96
C ILE A 173 -2.46 -4.42 12.91
N ASP A 174 -1.76 -4.55 14.04
CA ASP A 174 -0.31 -4.34 14.11
C ASP A 174 0.46 -5.31 13.19
N VAL A 175 0.07 -6.60 13.17
CA VAL A 175 0.65 -7.60 12.26
C VAL A 175 0.37 -7.25 10.80
N GLY A 176 -0.84 -6.81 10.48
CA GLY A 176 -1.20 -6.42 9.12
C GLY A 176 -0.48 -5.14 8.66
N GLU A 177 -0.31 -4.16 9.54
CA GLU A 177 0.46 -2.94 9.29
C GLU A 177 1.95 -3.22 9.12
N ALA A 178 2.55 -4.07 9.96
CA ALA A 178 3.95 -4.46 9.83
C ALA A 178 4.20 -5.13 8.47
N GLY A 179 3.33 -6.06 8.07
CA GLY A 179 3.40 -6.69 6.75
C GLY A 179 3.24 -5.70 5.59
N LEU A 180 2.43 -4.64 5.76
CA LEU A 180 2.30 -3.57 4.77
C LEU A 180 3.57 -2.71 4.72
N ARG A 181 4.15 -2.34 5.87
CA ARG A 181 5.39 -1.56 5.98
C ARG A 181 6.56 -2.29 5.32
N ASP A 182 6.71 -3.59 5.58
CA ASP A 182 7.79 -4.41 4.98
C ASP A 182 7.68 -4.50 3.45
N ARG A 183 6.46 -4.55 2.92
CA ARG A 183 6.22 -4.53 1.47
C ARG A 183 6.58 -3.19 0.88
N ILE A 184 6.14 -2.09 1.49
CA ILE A 184 6.52 -0.73 1.07
C ILE A 184 8.05 -0.59 1.09
N ALA A 185 8.72 -1.07 2.14
CA ALA A 185 10.19 -1.03 2.24
C ALA A 185 10.87 -1.82 1.11
N ARG A 186 10.35 -3.01 0.76
CA ARG A 186 10.85 -3.79 -0.39
C ARG A 186 10.61 -3.09 -1.72
N ASP A 187 9.41 -2.55 -1.94
CA ASP A 187 9.08 -1.80 -3.15
C ASP A 187 10.00 -0.58 -3.29
N LEU A 188 10.22 0.16 -2.20
CA LEU A 188 11.15 1.29 -2.16
C LEU A 188 12.61 0.88 -2.42
N ALA A 189 13.02 -0.30 -1.96
CA ALA A 189 14.36 -0.84 -2.22
C ALA A 189 14.54 -1.34 -3.67
N ALA A 190 13.46 -1.87 -4.26
CA ALA A 190 13.44 -2.38 -5.64
C ALA A 190 13.31 -1.26 -6.68
N LEU A 191 12.78 -0.09 -6.29
CA LEU A 191 12.87 1.09 -7.13
C LEU A 191 14.35 1.34 -7.42
N PRO A 192 14.75 1.41 -8.71
CA PRO A 192 16.10 1.85 -9.02
C PRO A 192 16.24 3.18 -8.30
N ARG A 193 17.31 3.31 -7.49
CA ARG A 193 17.76 4.63 -7.04
C ARG A 193 18.01 5.39 -8.33
N SER A 194 16.98 6.07 -8.81
CA SER A 194 17.13 7.08 -9.82
C SER A 194 18.15 7.98 -9.18
N SER A 195 19.37 7.90 -9.70
CA SER A 195 20.35 8.95 -9.63
C SER A 195 19.67 10.13 -10.31
N ARG A 196 18.69 10.73 -9.63
CA ARG A 196 18.28 12.09 -9.83
C ARG A 196 19.53 12.87 -9.49
N THR A 197 20.33 13.02 -10.54
CA THR A 197 21.18 14.18 -10.75
C THR A 197 22.04 14.45 -9.53
N ALA A 198 22.88 13.48 -9.16
CA ALA A 198 24.04 13.80 -8.34
C ALA A 198 24.88 14.81 -9.14
N SER A 199 24.71 16.08 -8.78
CA SER A 199 25.50 17.24 -9.17
C SER A 199 25.58 17.54 -10.67
N SER A 200 24.60 18.29 -11.16
CA SER A 200 24.93 19.34 -12.11
C SER A 200 24.08 20.57 -11.85
N ALA A 201 24.31 21.20 -10.70
CA ALA A 201 23.80 22.53 -10.47
C ALA A 201 24.61 23.54 -11.32
N ARG A 202 23.94 24.47 -12.00
CA ARG A 202 24.54 25.64 -12.65
C ARG A 202 24.21 26.90 -11.84
N MET A 203 25.19 27.79 -11.65
CA MET A 203 24.96 29.10 -11.04
C MET A 203 24.36 30.07 -12.06
N CYS A 204 23.39 30.86 -11.62
CA CYS A 204 22.84 31.96 -12.40
C CYS A 204 23.83 33.13 -12.44
N ALA A 205 24.14 33.65 -13.63
CA ALA A 205 25.05 34.80 -13.78
C ALA A 205 24.48 36.13 -13.24
N ALA A 206 23.16 36.22 -12.99
CA ALA A 206 22.49 37.45 -12.55
C ALA A 206 22.29 37.55 -11.03
N CYS A 207 22.17 36.43 -10.32
CA CYS A 207 21.85 36.42 -8.88
C CYS A 207 22.50 35.27 -8.10
N ASP A 208 23.50 34.60 -8.70
CA ASP A 208 24.31 33.52 -8.11
C ASP A 208 23.54 32.32 -7.53
N THR A 209 22.26 32.20 -7.85
CA THR A 209 21.44 31.07 -7.39
C THR A 209 21.81 29.79 -8.11
N PHE A 210 21.98 28.70 -7.37
CA PHE A 210 22.18 27.36 -7.91
C PHE A 210 20.85 26.79 -8.45
N ASN A 211 20.83 26.48 -9.74
CA ASN A 211 19.71 25.90 -10.47
C ASN A 211 20.06 24.53 -11.03
N ASP A 212 19.07 23.67 -11.23
CA ASP A 212 19.25 22.38 -11.88
C ASP A 212 19.74 22.56 -13.32
N ARG A 213 20.52 21.61 -13.86
CA ARG A 213 21.12 21.76 -15.20
C ARG A 213 20.08 21.89 -16.31
N ASP A 214 18.89 21.35 -16.15
CA ASP A 214 17.79 21.42 -17.09
C ASP A 214 16.89 22.66 -16.88
N ALA A 215 17.17 23.48 -15.86
CA ALA A 215 16.45 24.74 -15.65
C ALA A 215 16.76 25.72 -16.79
N ARG A 216 15.72 26.12 -17.52
CA ARG A 216 15.79 27.19 -18.54
C ARG A 216 15.71 28.59 -17.92
N PHE A 217 15.20 28.68 -16.69
CA PHE A 217 15.01 29.92 -15.95
C PHE A 217 15.50 29.75 -14.52
N CYS A 218 16.05 30.82 -13.95
CA CYS A 218 16.48 30.87 -12.57
C CYS A 218 15.28 30.83 -11.62
N LYS A 219 15.30 29.93 -10.63
CA LYS A 219 14.23 29.80 -9.63
C LYS A 219 14.10 30.99 -8.67
N ALA A 220 15.12 31.83 -8.56
CA ALA A 220 15.12 32.99 -7.67
C ALA A 220 14.74 34.29 -8.38
N CYS A 221 15.30 34.56 -9.56
CA CYS A 221 15.10 35.85 -10.26
C CYS A 221 14.30 35.74 -11.56
N GLY A 222 13.97 34.53 -12.01
CA GLY A 222 13.23 34.30 -13.27
C GLY A 222 14.02 34.56 -14.56
N GLY A 223 15.29 34.98 -14.48
CA GLY A 223 16.16 35.20 -15.64
C GLY A 223 16.48 33.91 -16.39
N ALA A 224 16.70 34.00 -17.71
CA ALA A 224 17.13 32.85 -18.51
C ALA A 224 18.56 32.38 -18.11
N LEU A 225 18.78 31.06 -18.12
CA LEU A 225 20.03 30.39 -17.71
C LEU A 225 20.83 29.80 -18.87
#